data_AF-A0A089Q7N4-F1
#
_entry.id   AF-A0A089Q7N4-F1
#
_cell.length_a   1.000
_cell.length_b   1.000
_cell.length_c   1.000
_cell.angle_alpha   90.00
_cell.angle_beta   90.00
_cell.angle_gamma   90.00
#
_symmetry.space_group_name_H-M   'P 1'
#
loop_
_entity.id
_entity.type
_entity.pdbx_description
1 polymer ?
#
loop_
_entity_poly.entity_id
_entity_poly.type
_entity_poly.pdbx_seq_one_letter_code
_entity_poly.pdbx_strand_id
1 'polypeptide(L)'
;MQIYSCDNYFILGVRSLIEKLDISNSSGMIVFDAGSEYVYIFHGDKLRHADINDSFSALVYCSHAFLSKNATLNAYASRLQASPEKDFDDETMAILTRREEMIIKALYKVSNRKHLAEMFSISEKTVSTHTRRGLHKLGVKNTNTLHRILQAWQAVLPAILPDS
;
A
#
# COMPACT_ATOMS: atom_id res chain seq x y z
N MET A 1 0.61 10.69 -15.25
CA MET A 1 1.21 9.82 -14.21
C MET A 1 1.99 10.64 -13.19
N GLN A 2 1.89 10.31 -11.91
CA GLN A 2 2.66 10.92 -10.80
C GLN A 2 3.53 9.85 -10.13
N ILE A 3 4.75 10.21 -9.73
CA ILE A 3 5.69 9.30 -9.05
C ILE A 3 6.05 9.90 -7.69
N TYR A 4 5.78 9.16 -6.63
CA TYR A 4 6.11 9.51 -5.25
C TYR A 4 7.14 8.52 -4.71
N SER A 5 8.35 8.98 -4.42
CA SER A 5 9.41 8.18 -3.81
C SER A 5 10.43 9.11 -3.14
N CYS A 6 11.12 8.61 -2.11
CA CYS A 6 12.30 9.28 -1.54
C CYS A 6 13.61 8.84 -2.24
N ASP A 7 13.54 7.90 -3.18
CA ASP A 7 14.69 7.37 -3.92
C ASP A 7 14.76 7.99 -5.32
N ASN A 8 15.70 8.91 -5.51
CA ASN A 8 15.92 9.60 -6.78
C ASN A 8 16.31 8.64 -7.91
N TYR A 9 17.04 7.55 -7.61
CA TYR A 9 17.41 6.56 -8.63
C TYR A 9 16.20 5.77 -9.09
N PHE A 10 15.32 5.41 -8.16
CA PHE A 10 14.04 4.79 -8.49
C PHE A 10 13.18 5.70 -9.38
N ILE A 11 13.05 6.98 -9.03
CA ILE A 11 12.30 7.97 -9.84
C ILE A 11 12.86 8.05 -11.27
N LEU A 12 14.18 8.17 -11.41
CA LEU A 12 14.83 8.23 -12.72
C LEU A 12 14.62 6.94 -13.53
N GLY A 13 14.72 5.78 -12.89
CA GLY A 13 14.50 4.48 -13.52
C GLY A 13 13.08 4.32 -14.05
N VAL A 14 12.07 4.66 -13.24
CA VAL A 14 10.67 4.61 -13.65
C VAL A 14 10.39 5.59 -14.79
N ARG A 15 10.90 6.83 -14.73
CA ARG A 15 10.76 7.81 -15.82
C ARG A 15 11.36 7.31 -17.13
N SER A 16 12.59 6.78 -17.07
CA SER A 16 13.25 6.22 -18.26
C SER A 16 12.47 5.04 -18.85
N LEU A 17 11.85 4.22 -18.00
CA LEU A 17 10.99 3.12 -18.46
C LEU A 17 9.72 3.62 -19.16
N ILE A 18 9.06 4.62 -18.59
CA ILE A 18 7.86 5.24 -19.17
C ILE A 18 8.17 5.82 -20.56
N GLU A 19 9.27 6.56 -20.68
CA GLU A 19 9.73 7.16 -21.94
C GLU A 19 10.03 6.09 -22.99
N LYS A 20 10.77 5.03 -22.62
CA LYS A 20 11.14 3.95 -23.56
C LYS A 20 9.95 3.15 -24.07
N LEU A 21 8.93 2.99 -23.25
CA LEU A 21 7.74 2.20 -23.57
C LEU A 21 6.63 3.00 -24.25
N ASP A 22 6.87 4.30 -24.49
CA ASP A 22 5.88 5.24 -25.02
C ASP A 22 4.52 5.12 -24.32
N ILE A 23 4.56 5.01 -22.99
CA ILE A 23 3.35 4.94 -22.16
C ILE A 23 2.75 6.34 -22.17
N SER A 24 1.91 6.59 -23.17
CA SER A 24 1.13 7.81 -23.31
C SER A 24 0.41 8.11 -22.00
N ASN A 25 0.53 9.37 -21.54
CA ASN A 25 0.10 9.87 -20.24
C ASN A 25 -1.13 9.14 -19.67
N SER A 26 -0.89 8.12 -18.84
CA SER A 26 -1.93 7.49 -18.04
C SER A 26 -2.33 8.51 -16.96
N SER A 27 -3.31 9.34 -17.33
CA SER A 27 -3.87 10.35 -16.45
C SER A 27 -4.37 9.67 -15.17
N GLY A 28 -4.07 10.26 -14.02
CA GLY A 28 -4.44 9.68 -12.72
C GLY A 28 -3.61 8.48 -12.26
N MET A 29 -2.72 7.89 -13.06
CA MET A 29 -1.85 6.80 -12.58
C MET A 29 -0.79 7.31 -11.61
N ILE A 30 -0.61 6.57 -10.53
CA ILE A 30 0.30 6.86 -9.42
C ILE A 30 1.25 5.69 -9.25
N VAL A 31 2.55 5.99 -9.19
CA VAL A 31 3.60 5.09 -8.76
C VAL A 31 4.10 5.58 -7.40
N PHE A 32 3.86 4.81 -6.36
CA PHE A 32 4.19 5.19 -4.99
C PHE A 32 5.13 4.18 -4.34
N ASP A 33 6.33 4.61 -4.06
CA ASP A 33 7.32 3.89 -3.26
C ASP A 33 7.25 4.35 -1.79
N ALA A 34 6.67 3.50 -0.95
CA ALA A 34 6.54 3.74 0.49
C ALA A 34 7.82 3.44 1.30
N GLY A 35 8.98 3.30 0.64
CA GLY A 35 10.25 2.96 1.29
C GLY A 35 10.31 1.50 1.77
N SER A 36 9.60 0.61 1.07
CA SER A 36 9.48 -0.81 1.40
C SER A 36 10.02 -1.71 0.28
N GLU A 37 9.90 -3.04 0.43
CA GLU A 37 10.22 -4.01 -0.62
C GLU A 37 9.27 -3.93 -1.82
N TYR A 38 8.15 -3.20 -1.68
CA TYR A 38 7.09 -3.07 -2.69
C TYR A 38 6.84 -1.61 -3.10
N VAL A 39 6.36 -1.46 -4.32
CA VAL A 39 5.92 -0.22 -4.97
C VAL A 39 4.44 -0.36 -5.30
N TYR A 40 3.64 0.61 -4.91
CA TYR A 40 2.22 0.66 -5.24
C TYR A 40 2.04 1.32 -6.61
N ILE A 41 1.27 0.69 -7.50
CA ILE A 41 0.93 1.20 -8.83
C ILE A 41 -0.58 1.09 -9.00
N PHE A 42 -1.26 2.24 -9.02
CA PHE A 42 -2.72 2.34 -9.02
C PHE A 42 -3.19 3.68 -9.62
N HIS A 43 -4.51 3.81 -9.84
CA HIS A 43 -5.13 5.05 -10.29
C HIS A 43 -5.69 5.84 -9.10
N GLY A 44 -5.31 7.11 -8.95
CA GLY A 44 -5.69 7.97 -7.82
C GLY A 44 -7.19 8.22 -7.70
N ASP A 45 -7.91 8.25 -8.83
CA ASP A 45 -9.38 8.38 -8.81
C ASP A 45 -10.06 7.27 -8.02
N LYS A 46 -9.47 6.08 -7.94
CA LYS A 46 -10.09 4.97 -7.22
C LYS A 46 -10.12 5.16 -5.72
N LEU A 47 -9.11 5.84 -5.18
CA LEU A 47 -9.11 6.24 -3.76
C LEU A 47 -10.24 7.25 -3.50
N ARG A 48 -10.49 8.19 -4.43
CA ARG A 48 -11.64 9.12 -4.34
C ARG A 48 -12.97 8.38 -4.37
N HIS A 49 -13.16 7.48 -5.33
CA HIS A 49 -14.42 6.73 -5.48
C HIS A 49 -14.72 5.82 -4.29
N ALA A 50 -13.68 5.33 -3.60
CA ALA A 50 -13.80 4.49 -2.41
C ALA A 50 -13.86 5.29 -1.09
N ASP A 51 -13.95 6.62 -1.14
CA ASP A 51 -14.01 7.52 0.03
C ASP A 51 -12.86 7.28 1.03
N ILE A 52 -11.66 7.03 0.52
CA ILE A 52 -10.47 6.75 1.33
C ILE A 52 -9.85 8.07 1.78
N ASN A 53 -9.82 8.32 3.08
CA ASN A 53 -9.31 9.59 3.66
C ASN A 53 -8.19 9.42 4.70
N ASP A 54 -7.79 8.19 5.01
CA ASP A 54 -6.73 7.91 5.98
C ASP A 54 -5.69 6.92 5.46
N SER A 55 -4.46 7.03 5.99
CA SER A 55 -3.31 6.25 5.55
C SER A 55 -3.48 4.74 5.73
N PHE A 56 -4.23 4.31 6.75
CA PHE A 56 -4.47 2.89 6.99
C PHE A 56 -5.46 2.34 5.97
N SER A 57 -6.58 3.04 5.75
CA SER A 57 -7.56 2.65 4.73
C SER A 57 -6.94 2.65 3.32
N ALA A 58 -6.05 3.61 3.01
CA ALA A 58 -5.29 3.62 1.76
C ALA A 58 -4.36 2.40 1.62
N LEU A 59 -3.61 2.05 2.67
CA LEU A 59 -2.78 0.85 2.68
C LEU A 59 -3.60 -0.42 2.44
N VAL A 60 -4.71 -0.59 3.15
CA VAL A 60 -5.60 -1.75 3.01
C VAL A 60 -6.21 -1.81 1.62
N TYR A 61 -6.68 -0.68 1.10
CA TYR A 61 -7.24 -0.61 -0.25
C TYR A 61 -6.20 -0.96 -1.31
N CYS A 62 -4.97 -0.43 -1.18
CA CYS A 62 -3.89 -0.65 -2.14
C CYS A 62 -3.07 -1.91 -1.88
N SER A 63 -3.41 -2.78 -0.91
CA SER A 63 -2.61 -3.97 -0.57
C SER A 63 -2.58 -5.06 -1.65
N HIS A 64 -3.25 -4.84 -2.79
CA HIS A 64 -3.24 -5.73 -3.94
C HIS A 64 -2.68 -5.06 -5.20
N ALA A 65 -2.46 -3.75 -5.14
CA ALA A 65 -1.99 -2.94 -6.24
C ALA A 65 -0.48 -2.67 -6.12
N PHE A 66 0.31 -3.66 -5.72
CA PHE A 66 1.75 -3.51 -5.52
C PHE A 66 2.59 -4.46 -6.37
N LEU A 67 3.83 -4.04 -6.62
CA LEU A 67 4.86 -4.80 -7.31
C LEU A 67 6.14 -4.82 -6.47
N SER A 68 6.89 -5.92 -6.48
CA SER A 68 8.22 -5.95 -5.84
C SER A 68 9.14 -4.93 -6.50
N LYS A 69 9.95 -4.21 -5.71
CA LYS A 69 11.00 -3.32 -6.24
C LYS A 69 11.95 -4.04 -7.19
N ASN A 70 12.23 -5.32 -6.89
CA ASN A 70 13.12 -6.17 -7.67
C ASN A 70 12.40 -6.92 -8.80
N ALA A 71 11.14 -6.57 -9.10
CA ALA A 71 10.44 -7.15 -10.22
C ALA A 71 11.13 -6.82 -11.55
N THR A 72 10.88 -7.66 -12.56
CA THR A 72 11.45 -7.47 -13.88
C THR A 72 10.89 -6.22 -14.55
N LEU A 73 11.63 -5.66 -15.51
CA LEU A 73 11.15 -4.54 -16.33
C LEU A 73 9.83 -4.88 -17.03
N ASN A 74 9.66 -6.13 -17.47
CA ASN A 74 8.41 -6.59 -18.08
C ASN A 74 7.24 -6.53 -17.10
N ALA A 75 7.45 -6.90 -15.83
CA ALA A 75 6.39 -6.81 -14.83
C ALA A 75 5.98 -5.36 -14.55
N TYR A 76 6.96 -4.44 -14.47
CA TYR A 76 6.68 -3.01 -14.39
C TYR A 76 5.94 -2.51 -15.64
N ALA A 77 6.40 -2.87 -16.83
CA ALA A 77 5.78 -2.49 -18.10
C ALA A 77 4.32 -2.94 -18.16
N SER A 78 4.06 -4.22 -17.90
CA SER A 78 2.71 -4.78 -17.89
C SER A 78 1.80 -4.09 -16.89
N ARG A 79 2.32 -3.72 -15.71
CA ARG A 79 1.53 -3.04 -14.69
C ARG A 79 1.25 -1.58 -15.04
N LEU A 80 2.22 -0.85 -15.59
CA LEU A 80 2.06 0.54 -16.01
C LEU A 80 1.15 0.69 -17.25
N GLN A 81 1.01 -0.37 -18.05
CA GLN A 81 0.12 -0.43 -19.20
C GLN A 81 -1.24 -1.07 -18.87
N ALA A 82 -1.44 -1.57 -17.65
CA ALA A 82 -2.68 -2.22 -17.27
C ALA A 82 -3.85 -1.21 -17.26
N SER A 83 -4.99 -1.63 -17.82
CA SER A 83 -6.24 -0.87 -17.71
C SER A 83 -6.61 -0.68 -16.24
N PRO A 84 -7.17 0.48 -15.85
CA PRO A 84 -7.70 0.70 -14.51
C PRO A 84 -8.60 -0.46 -14.07
N GLU A 85 -9.45 -1.00 -14.94
CA GLU A 85 -10.41 -2.05 -14.56
C GLU A 85 -9.74 -3.32 -14.00
N LYS A 86 -8.49 -3.61 -14.36
CA LYS A 86 -7.77 -4.80 -13.91
C LYS A 86 -7.06 -4.68 -12.55
N ASP A 87 -7.02 -3.51 -11.92
CA ASP A 87 -6.24 -3.37 -10.68
C ASP A 87 -6.89 -4.02 -9.44
N PHE A 88 -8.20 -4.32 -9.48
CA PHE A 88 -8.98 -4.77 -8.31
C PHE A 88 -9.90 -5.97 -8.59
N ASP A 89 -9.79 -6.62 -9.75
CA ASP A 89 -10.68 -7.73 -10.16
C ASP A 89 -10.16 -9.12 -9.73
N ASP A 90 -9.12 -9.17 -8.91
CA ASP A 90 -8.56 -10.44 -8.46
C ASP A 90 -9.35 -10.96 -7.24
N GLU A 91 -10.28 -11.90 -7.48
CA GLU A 91 -11.09 -12.61 -6.46
C GLU A 91 -10.24 -13.27 -5.34
N THR A 92 -8.92 -13.31 -5.46
CA THR A 92 -7.99 -13.79 -4.44
C THR A 92 -7.58 -12.74 -3.40
N MET A 93 -8.29 -11.62 -3.30
CA MET A 93 -8.10 -10.62 -2.23
C MET A 93 -8.14 -11.29 -0.85
N ALA A 94 -6.98 -11.42 -0.22
CA ALA A 94 -6.90 -11.86 1.17
C ALA A 94 -7.35 -10.70 2.08
N ILE A 95 -8.65 -10.44 2.14
CA ILE A 95 -9.26 -9.38 2.93
C ILE A 95 -8.90 -9.60 4.41
N LEU A 96 -8.49 -8.53 5.09
CA LEU A 96 -8.31 -8.56 6.54
C LEU A 96 -9.63 -8.94 7.20
N THR A 97 -9.61 -9.91 8.09
CA THR A 97 -10.77 -10.10 8.98
C THR A 97 -10.90 -8.86 9.86
N ARG A 98 -12.12 -8.55 10.30
CA ARG A 98 -12.38 -7.43 11.22
C ARG A 98 -11.43 -7.42 12.43
N ARG A 99 -11.08 -8.59 12.98
CA ARG A 99 -10.14 -8.70 14.11
C ARG A 99 -8.70 -8.39 13.71
N GLU A 100 -8.25 -8.85 12.56
CA GLU A 100 -6.92 -8.50 12.05
C GLU A 100 -6.81 -7.00 11.78
N GLU A 101 -7.82 -6.42 11.15
CA GLU A 101 -7.88 -4.98 10.88
C GLU A 101 -7.83 -4.15 12.16
N MET A 102 -8.70 -4.45 13.14
CA MET A 102 -8.72 -3.74 14.42
C MET A 102 -7.37 -3.80 15.14
N ILE A 103 -6.73 -4.98 15.17
CA ILE A 103 -5.43 -5.16 15.84
C ILE A 103 -4.32 -4.42 15.09
N ILE A 104 -4.28 -4.46 13.76
CA ILE A 104 -3.27 -3.74 12.97
C ILE A 104 -3.45 -2.23 13.06
N LYS A 105 -4.69 -1.74 13.00
CA LYS A 105 -4.98 -0.31 13.18
C LYS A 105 -4.58 0.16 14.58
N ALA A 106 -4.76 -0.68 15.60
CA ALA A 106 -4.33 -0.38 16.96
C ALA A 106 -2.80 -0.43 17.15
N LEU A 107 -2.08 -1.29 16.41
CA LEU A 107 -0.62 -1.34 16.43
C LEU A 107 0.03 -0.01 16.01
N TYR A 108 -0.66 0.79 15.18
CA TYR A 108 -0.20 2.13 14.83
C TYR A 108 -0.21 3.11 16.02
N LYS A 109 -1.11 2.88 16.99
CA LYS A 109 -1.29 3.75 18.16
C LYS A 109 -0.58 3.22 19.41
N VAL A 110 -0.43 1.89 19.52
CA VAL A 110 0.11 1.23 20.71
C VAL A 110 1.12 0.17 20.29
N SER A 111 2.36 0.35 20.73
CA SER A 111 3.48 -0.56 20.45
C SER A 111 3.52 -1.79 21.37
N ASN A 112 2.83 -1.75 22.51
CA ASN A 112 2.87 -2.80 23.53
C ASN A 112 1.79 -3.87 23.30
N ARG A 113 2.23 -5.12 23.05
CA ARG A 113 1.35 -6.28 22.81
C ARG A 113 0.50 -6.66 24.02
N LYS A 114 1.01 -6.50 25.24
CA LYS A 114 0.26 -6.74 26.47
C LYS A 114 -0.92 -5.77 26.59
N HIS A 115 -0.67 -4.49 26.27
CA HIS A 115 -1.73 -3.50 26.27
C HIS A 115 -2.79 -3.78 25.19
N LEU A 116 -2.38 -4.23 24.00
CA LEU A 116 -3.33 -4.68 22.97
C LEU A 116 -4.14 -5.89 23.42
N ALA A 117 -3.51 -6.85 24.11
CA ALA A 117 -4.18 -8.02 24.65
C ALA A 117 -5.28 -7.63 25.67
N GLU A 118 -4.97 -6.70 26.56
CA GLU A 118 -5.91 -6.10 27.51
C GLU A 118 -7.05 -5.36 26.78
N MET A 119 -6.70 -4.46 25.84
CA MET A 119 -7.66 -3.65 25.06
C MET A 119 -8.68 -4.52 24.31
N PHE A 120 -8.24 -5.64 23.75
CA PHE A 120 -9.11 -6.53 22.98
C PHE A 120 -9.66 -7.72 23.79
N SER A 121 -9.32 -7.81 25.08
CA SER A 121 -9.68 -8.93 25.97
C SER A 121 -9.33 -10.30 25.39
N ILE A 122 -8.10 -10.44 24.87
CA ILE A 122 -7.56 -11.67 24.27
C ILE A 122 -6.15 -11.93 24.78
N SER A 123 -5.62 -13.14 24.58
CA SER A 123 -4.23 -13.42 24.96
C SER A 123 -3.22 -12.69 24.07
N GLU A 124 -2.02 -12.39 24.60
CA GLU A 124 -0.90 -11.86 23.80
C GLU A 124 -0.53 -12.77 22.62
N LYS A 125 -0.69 -14.09 22.79
CA LYS A 125 -0.49 -15.08 21.71
C LYS A 125 -1.51 -14.89 20.58
N THR A 126 -2.76 -14.58 20.92
CA THR A 126 -3.83 -14.28 19.95
C THR A 126 -3.53 -12.97 19.21
N VAL A 127 -3.10 -11.91 19.92
CA VAL A 127 -2.62 -10.65 19.31
C VAL A 127 -1.50 -10.92 18.32
N SER A 128 -0.48 -11.68 18.72
CA SER A 128 0.65 -12.03 17.84
C SER A 128 0.21 -12.81 16.60
N THR A 129 -0.78 -13.70 16.74
CA THR A 129 -1.31 -14.48 15.61
C THR A 129 -2.05 -13.61 14.62
N HIS A 130 -2.95 -12.74 15.08
CA HIS A 130 -3.67 -11.80 14.21
C HIS A 130 -2.72 -10.79 13.57
N THR A 131 -1.74 -10.28 14.32
CA THR A 131 -0.71 -9.38 13.80
C THR A 131 0.04 -10.03 12.64
N ARG A 132 0.58 -11.24 12.84
CA ARG A 132 1.32 -11.96 11.80
C ARG A 132 0.45 -12.22 10.56
N ARG A 133 -0.79 -12.67 10.74
CA ARG A 133 -1.70 -12.97 9.63
C ARG A 133 -2.07 -11.72 8.85
N GLY A 134 -2.46 -10.65 9.53
CA GLY A 134 -2.86 -9.43 8.84
C GLY A 134 -1.67 -8.72 8.18
N LEU A 135 -0.49 -8.70 8.80
CA LEU A 135 0.72 -8.18 8.16
C LEU A 135 1.05 -8.96 6.89
N HIS A 136 0.97 -10.29 6.93
CA HIS A 136 1.15 -11.13 5.74
C HIS A 136 0.13 -10.81 4.63
N LYS A 137 -1.15 -10.64 4.98
CA LYS A 137 -2.21 -10.25 4.03
C LYS A 137 -1.95 -8.89 3.38
N LEU A 138 -1.36 -7.95 4.12
CA LEU A 138 -0.98 -6.63 3.62
C LEU A 138 0.35 -6.63 2.86
N GLY A 139 1.04 -7.78 2.73
CA GLY A 139 2.39 -7.82 2.15
C GLY A 139 3.44 -7.09 3.00
N VAL A 140 3.19 -6.91 4.30
CA VAL A 140 4.08 -6.18 5.21
C VAL A 140 4.89 -7.15 6.06
N LYS A 141 6.21 -7.00 6.05
CA LYS A 141 7.14 -7.94 6.69
C LYS A 141 7.06 -7.94 8.22
N ASN A 142 6.92 -6.76 8.83
CA ASN A 142 6.92 -6.59 10.28
C ASN A 142 6.30 -5.24 10.68
N THR A 143 6.09 -5.05 11.97
CA THR A 143 5.46 -3.84 12.53
C THR A 143 6.27 -2.57 12.25
N ASN A 144 7.60 -2.61 12.19
CA ASN A 144 8.40 -1.42 11.88
C ASN A 144 8.20 -0.99 10.43
N THR A 145 8.16 -1.95 9.50
CA THR A 145 7.83 -1.70 8.09
C THR A 145 6.41 -1.13 7.96
N LEU A 146 5.44 -1.66 8.72
CA LEU A 146 4.08 -1.11 8.74
C LEU A 146 4.07 0.39 9.12
N HIS A 147 4.77 0.76 10.19
CA HIS A 147 4.81 2.16 10.63
C HIS A 147 5.41 3.07 9.56
N ARG A 148 6.51 2.66 8.92
CA ARG A 148 7.14 3.42 7.84
C ARG A 148 6.20 3.60 6.64
N ILE A 149 5.52 2.53 6.24
CA ILE A 149 4.55 2.58 5.13
C ILE A 149 3.39 3.52 5.47
N LEU A 150 2.84 3.44 6.68
CA LEU A 150 1.74 4.32 7.12
C LEU A 150 2.16 5.79 7.17
N GLN A 151 3.38 6.08 7.63
CA GLN A 151 3.94 7.44 7.61
C GLN A 151 4.12 7.95 6.18
N ALA A 152 4.61 7.11 5.27
CA ALA A 152 4.76 7.47 3.86
C ALA A 152 3.39 7.74 3.21
N TRP A 153 2.38 6.91 3.48
CA TRP A 153 1.01 7.15 3.04
C TRP A 153 0.46 8.46 3.60
N GLN A 154 0.64 8.73 4.89
CA GLN A 154 0.18 9.96 5.52
C GLN A 154 0.79 11.20 4.87
N ALA A 155 2.06 11.14 4.43
CA ALA A 155 2.73 12.25 3.76
C ALA A 155 2.25 12.45 2.31
N VAL A 156 1.90 11.37 1.61
CA VAL A 156 1.59 11.40 0.17
C VAL A 156 0.10 11.54 -0.11
N LEU A 157 -0.78 11.02 0.74
CA LEU A 157 -2.22 10.96 0.52
C LEU A 157 -2.85 12.34 0.21
N PRO A 158 -2.50 13.45 0.90
CA PRO A 158 -3.04 14.78 0.57
C PRO A 158 -2.66 15.28 -0.83
N ALA A 159 -1.53 14.85 -1.39
CA ALA A 159 -1.12 15.20 -2.74
C ALA A 159 -1.86 14.38 -3.81
N ILE A 160 -2.27 13.15 -3.46
CA ILE A 160 -3.06 12.27 -4.33
C ILE A 160 -4.54 12.71 -4.36
N LEU A 161 -5.07 13.10 -3.19
CA LEU A 161 -6.44 13.51 -2.94
C LEU A 161 -6.44 14.98 -2.48
N PRO A 162 -6.16 15.94 -3.38
CA PRO A 162 -6.25 17.35 -2.99
C PRO A 162 -7.70 17.66 -2.61
N ASP A 163 -7.88 18.40 -1.52
CA ASP A 163 -9.18 18.94 -1.13
C ASP A 163 -9.74 19.72 -2.34
N SER A 164 -10.97 19.38 -2.74
CA SER A 164 -11.64 19.96 -3.92
C SER A 164 -12.04 21.40 -3.70
#